data_AF-A0A536BNV4-F1
#
_entry.id   AF-A0A536BNV4-F1
#
_cell.length_a   1.000
_cell.length_b   1.000
_cell.length_c   1.000
_cell.angle_alpha   90.00
_cell.angle_beta   90.00
_cell.angle_gamma   90.00
#
_symmetry.space_group_name_H-M   'P 1'
#
loop_
_entity.id
_entity.type
_entity.pdbx_description
1 polymer ?
#
loop_
_entity_poly.entity_id
_entity_poly.type
_entity_poly.pdbx_seq_one_letter_code
_entity_poly.pdbx_strand_id
1 'polypeptide(L)'
;MTEEVRPIDQLAAEWLEAERLAIETDNSARFEERARTLSDLYDKAIASATPAELEAAWKAAEARQAEHPTGSVEWRRAGRVTELLRTEYLAASQTDPAPTTA
;
A
#
# COMPACT_ATOMS: atom_id res chain seq x y z
N MET A 1 4.86 -8.59 23.41
CA MET A 1 4.31 -7.52 22.56
C MET A 1 3.87 -8.18 21.28
N THR A 2 2.57 -8.39 21.11
CA THR A 2 2.03 -8.70 19.78
C THR A 2 2.26 -7.47 18.94
N GLU A 3 3.24 -7.51 18.02
CA GLU A 3 3.28 -6.55 16.92
C GLU A 3 1.90 -6.61 16.26
N GLU A 4 1.11 -5.55 16.41
CA GLU A 4 -0.16 -5.46 15.69
C GLU A 4 0.19 -5.57 14.22
N VAL A 5 -0.23 -6.67 13.59
CA VAL A 5 -0.07 -6.88 12.16
C VAL A 5 -0.83 -5.75 11.48
N ARG A 6 -0.09 -4.74 11.01
CA ARG A 6 -0.69 -3.59 10.33
C ARG A 6 -1.27 -4.07 8.99
N PRO A 7 -2.50 -3.65 8.65
CA PRO A 7 -3.10 -4.03 7.39
C PRO A 7 -2.34 -3.39 6.22
N ILE A 8 -2.30 -4.09 5.08
CA ILE A 8 -1.44 -3.76 3.91
C ILE A 8 -1.73 -2.35 3.38
N ASP A 9 -3.00 -1.96 3.33
CA ASP A 9 -3.45 -0.65 2.92
C ASP A 9 -2.97 0.48 3.84
N GLN A 10 -2.86 0.21 5.14
CA GLN A 10 -2.30 1.16 6.09
C GLN A 10 -0.78 1.28 5.94
N LEU A 11 -0.07 0.16 5.73
CA LEU A 11 1.37 0.18 5.45
C LEU A 11 1.67 0.99 4.18
N ALA A 12 0.91 0.79 3.11
CA ALA A 12 1.04 1.55 1.86
C ALA A 12 0.81 3.06 2.09
N ALA A 13 -0.26 3.43 2.81
CA ALA A 13 -0.55 4.83 3.10
C ALA A 13 0.54 5.50 3.95
N GLU A 14 1.02 4.82 5.00
CA GLU A 14 2.08 5.34 5.86
C GLU A 14 3.42 5.47 5.13
N TRP A 15 3.74 4.51 4.25
CA TRP A 15 4.95 4.54 3.43
C TRP A 15 4.94 5.73 2.48
N LEU A 16 3.89 5.90 1.67
CA LEU A 16 3.79 7.00 0.71
C LEU A 16 3.79 8.38 1.39
N GLU A 17 3.21 8.49 2.58
CA GLU A 17 3.27 9.73 3.36
C GLU A 17 4.68 9.99 3.90
N ALA A 18 5.40 8.95 4.34
CA ALA A 18 6.79 9.09 4.77
C ALA A 18 7.72 9.50 3.61
N GLU A 19 7.54 8.94 2.41
CA GLU A 19 8.28 9.35 1.20
C GLU A 19 8.02 10.82 0.86
N ARG A 20 6.75 11.23 0.91
CA ARG A 20 6.38 12.62 0.67
C ARG A 20 7.05 13.57 1.67
N LEU A 21 6.99 13.24 2.96
CA LEU A 21 7.60 14.05 4.01
C LEU A 21 9.13 14.08 3.92
N ALA A 22 9.76 12.99 3.46
CA ALA A 22 11.19 12.96 3.18
C ALA A 22 11.60 13.95 2.09
N ILE A 23 10.76 14.14 1.07
CA ILE A 23 11.01 15.08 -0.04
C ILE A 23 10.71 16.53 0.36
N GLU A 24 9.61 16.75 1.09
CA GLU A 24 9.09 18.10 1.34
C GLU A 24 9.72 18.81 2.56
N THR A 25 10.41 18.08 3.44
CA THR A 25 10.90 18.63 4.72
C THR A 25 12.43 18.69 4.76
N ASP A 26 12.98 19.79 5.28
CA ASP A 26 14.42 20.03 5.49
C ASP A 26 15.11 19.06 6.49
N ASN A 27 14.36 18.11 7.06
CA ASN A 27 14.84 17.05 7.95
C ASN A 27 14.55 15.66 7.35
N SER A 28 15.06 15.44 6.14
CA SER A 28 14.76 14.29 5.30
C SER A 28 15.20 12.96 5.91
N ALA A 29 16.34 12.93 6.61
CA ALA A 29 16.97 11.69 7.06
C ALA A 29 16.06 10.79 7.93
N ARG A 30 15.28 11.38 8.87
CA ARG A 30 14.35 10.61 9.71
C ARG A 30 13.17 10.07 8.90
N PHE A 31 12.66 10.85 7.97
CA PHE A 31 11.54 10.42 7.12
C PHE A 31 11.99 9.42 6.06
N GLU A 32 13.22 9.51 5.57
CA GLU A 32 13.86 8.53 4.68
C GLU A 32 14.03 7.18 5.40
N GLU A 33 14.55 7.17 6.63
CA GLU A 33 14.68 5.94 7.41
C GLU A 33 13.32 5.31 7.70
N ARG A 34 12.32 6.13 8.02
CA ARG A 34 10.93 5.68 8.20
C ARG A 34 10.36 5.11 6.89
N ALA A 35 10.55 5.80 5.76
CA ALA A 35 10.07 5.35 4.46
C ALA A 35 10.71 4.01 4.08
N ARG A 36 12.02 3.86 4.28
CA ARG A 36 12.74 2.59 4.05
C ARG A 36 12.18 1.46 4.91
N THR A 37 11.99 1.71 6.20
CA THR A 37 11.45 0.70 7.13
C THR A 37 10.02 0.29 6.73
N LEU A 38 9.18 1.24 6.33
CA LEU A 38 7.82 0.97 5.91
C LEU A 38 7.77 0.25 4.55
N SER A 39 8.66 0.59 3.62
CA SER A 39 8.83 -0.13 2.35
C SER A 39 9.20 -1.58 2.61
N ASP A 40 10.19 -1.86 3.46
CA ASP A 40 10.61 -3.23 3.78
C ASP A 40 9.47 -4.05 4.42
N LEU A 41 8.64 -3.43 5.24
CA LEU A 41 7.48 -4.07 5.85
C LEU A 41 6.36 -4.30 4.85
N TYR A 42 6.12 -3.33 3.97
CA TYR A 42 5.15 -3.43 2.90
C TYR A 42 5.53 -4.56 1.93
N ASP A 43 6.78 -4.61 1.47
CA ASP A 43 7.28 -5.65 0.56
C ASP A 43 7.14 -7.05 1.16
N LYS A 44 7.45 -7.21 2.46
CA LYS A 44 7.23 -8.47 3.16
C LYS A 44 5.75 -8.85 3.23
N ALA A 45 4.88 -7.88 3.51
CA ALA A 45 3.45 -8.11 3.57
C ALA A 45 2.90 -8.55 2.20
N ILE A 46 3.27 -7.85 1.12
CA ILE A 46 2.89 -8.19 -0.26
C ILE A 46 3.40 -9.58 -0.64
N ALA A 47 4.67 -9.90 -0.36
CA ALA A 47 5.25 -11.20 -0.68
C ALA A 47 4.56 -12.38 0.03
N SER A 48 3.97 -12.14 1.21
CA SER A 48 3.22 -13.15 1.96
C SER A 48 1.71 -13.16 1.68
N ALA A 49 1.19 -12.14 1.00
CA ALA A 49 -0.25 -11.95 0.82
C ALA A 49 -0.80 -12.84 -0.30
N THR A 50 -2.00 -13.35 -0.06
CA THR A 50 -2.82 -14.00 -1.08
C THR A 50 -3.49 -12.97 -1.98
N PRO A 51 -3.93 -13.35 -3.20
CA PRO A 51 -4.70 -12.45 -4.07
C PRO A 51 -5.95 -11.88 -3.39
N ALA A 52 -6.64 -12.66 -2.55
CA ALA A 52 -7.82 -12.23 -1.82
C ALA A 52 -7.50 -11.16 -0.74
N GLU A 53 -6.35 -11.27 -0.07
CA GLU A 53 -5.89 -10.26 0.89
C GLU A 53 -5.50 -8.95 0.20
N LEU A 54 -4.87 -9.04 -0.98
CA LEU A 54 -4.55 -7.88 -1.82
C LEU A 54 -5.81 -7.21 -2.36
N GLU A 55 -6.81 -7.99 -2.77
CA GLU A 55 -8.13 -7.47 -3.16
C GLU A 55 -8.79 -6.72 -1.99
N ALA A 56 -8.80 -7.31 -0.79
CA ALA A 56 -9.36 -6.69 0.40
C ALA A 56 -8.66 -5.37 0.75
N ALA A 57 -7.32 -5.34 0.68
CA ALA A 57 -6.53 -4.13 0.90
C ALA A 57 -6.86 -3.05 -0.15
N TRP A 58 -6.96 -3.42 -1.43
CA TRP A 58 -7.36 -2.48 -2.49
C TRP A 58 -8.75 -1.91 -2.24
N LYS A 59 -9.74 -2.75 -1.88
CA LYS A 59 -11.10 -2.29 -1.56
C LYS A 59 -11.15 -1.38 -0.32
N ALA A 60 -10.33 -1.65 0.69
CA ALA A 60 -10.19 -0.75 1.83
C ALA A 60 -9.63 0.62 1.42
N ALA A 61 -8.63 0.67 0.54
CA ALA A 61 -8.10 1.94 0.02
C ALA A 61 -9.11 2.69 -0.86
N GLU A 62 -9.87 1.99 -1.70
CA GLU A 62 -10.95 2.57 -2.51
C GLU A 62 -12.03 3.22 -1.61
N ALA A 63 -12.43 2.53 -0.54
CA ALA A 63 -13.38 3.06 0.43
C ALA A 63 -12.85 4.33 1.11
N ARG A 64 -11.59 4.33 1.59
CA ARG A 64 -10.97 5.53 2.20
C ARG A 64 -10.85 6.70 1.24
N GLN A 65 -10.53 6.44 -0.03
CA GLN A 65 -10.51 7.50 -1.04
C GLN A 65 -11.88 8.15 -1.19
N ALA A 66 -12.95 7.35 -1.18
CA ALA A 66 -14.33 7.83 -1.30
C ALA A 66 -14.81 8.64 -0.07
N GLU A 67 -14.14 8.56 1.08
CA GLU A 67 -14.42 9.39 2.26
C GLU A 67 -13.99 10.85 2.07
N HIS A 68 -13.13 11.13 1.09
CA HIS A 68 -12.61 12.47 0.83
C HIS A 68 -13.33 13.15 -0.35
N PRO A 69 -13.51 14.49 -0.31
CA PRO A 69 -14.07 15.23 -1.44
C PRO A 69 -13.24 15.03 -2.72
N THR A 70 -13.90 14.64 -3.80
CA THR A 70 -13.25 14.45 -5.11
C THR A 70 -12.42 15.67 -5.49
N GLY A 71 -11.14 15.44 -5.80
CA GLY A 71 -10.19 16.49 -6.19
C GLY A 71 -9.41 17.14 -5.04
N SER A 72 -9.76 16.86 -3.78
CA SER A 72 -8.99 17.33 -2.62
C SER A 72 -7.57 16.73 -2.61
N VAL A 73 -6.69 17.30 -1.78
CA VAL A 73 -5.33 16.78 -1.61
C VAL A 73 -5.38 15.36 -1.03
N GLU A 74 -6.22 15.15 -0.04
CA GLU A 74 -6.45 13.87 0.63
C GLU A 74 -7.04 12.84 -0.33
N TRP A 75 -8.02 13.22 -1.16
CA TRP A 75 -8.57 12.34 -2.19
C TRP A 75 -7.49 11.89 -3.19
N ARG A 76 -6.63 12.81 -3.64
CA ARG A 76 -5.51 12.47 -4.53
C ARG A 76 -4.45 11.60 -3.84
N ARG A 77 -4.20 11.81 -2.54
CA ARG A 77 -3.27 10.98 -1.74
C ARG A 77 -3.82 9.56 -1.59
N ALA A 78 -5.05 9.42 -1.15
CA ALA A 78 -5.72 8.13 -1.06
C ALA A 78 -5.77 7.42 -2.43
N GLY A 79 -5.99 8.17 -3.52
CA GLY A 79 -5.94 7.62 -4.88
C GLY A 79 -4.59 7.00 -5.26
N ARG A 80 -3.46 7.54 -4.77
CA ARG A 80 -2.14 6.89 -5.00
C ARG A 80 -2.05 5.53 -4.29
N VAL A 81 -2.59 5.42 -3.09
CA VAL A 81 -2.66 4.15 -2.35
C VAL A 81 -3.56 3.15 -3.09
N THR A 82 -4.72 3.60 -3.57
CA THR A 82 -5.65 2.77 -4.36
C THR A 82 -4.98 2.21 -5.61
N GLU A 83 -4.30 3.04 -6.41
CA GLU A 83 -3.64 2.59 -7.64
C GLU A 83 -2.44 1.66 -7.37
N LEU A 84 -1.70 1.88 -6.28
CA LEU A 84 -0.62 0.99 -5.87
C LEU A 84 -1.18 -0.41 -5.55
N LEU A 85 -2.15 -0.51 -4.65
CA LEU A 85 -2.72 -1.80 -4.23
C LEU A 85 -3.47 -2.52 -5.37
N ARG A 86 -4.11 -1.75 -6.26
CA ARG A 86 -4.69 -2.31 -7.49
C ARG A 86 -3.62 -2.97 -8.35
N THR A 87 -2.46 -2.35 -8.49
CA THR A 87 -1.33 -2.90 -9.26
C THR A 87 -0.84 -4.21 -8.64
N GLU A 88 -0.67 -4.25 -7.32
CA GLU A 88 -0.26 -5.47 -6.61
C GLU A 88 -1.28 -6.61 -6.77
N TYR A 89 -2.57 -6.31 -6.61
CA TYR A 89 -3.63 -7.28 -6.83
C TYR A 89 -3.61 -7.84 -8.26
N LEU A 90 -3.46 -6.97 -9.26
CA LEU A 90 -3.40 -7.40 -10.66
C LEU A 90 -2.17 -8.27 -10.95
N ALA A 91 -1.01 -7.94 -10.36
CA ALA A 91 0.21 -8.73 -10.50
C ALA A 91 0.06 -10.13 -9.85
N ALA A 92 -0.52 -10.20 -8.65
CA ALA A 92 -0.77 -11.45 -7.97
C ALA A 92 -1.79 -12.33 -8.72
N SER A 93 -2.84 -11.71 -9.28
CA SER A 93 -3.90 -12.42 -10.03
C SER A 93 -3.43 -12.99 -11.36
N GLN A 94 -2.37 -12.44 -11.95
CA GLN A 94 -1.78 -12.96 -13.20
C GLN A 94 -0.76 -14.07 -12.96
N THR A 95 -0.27 -14.20 -11.73
CA THR A 95 0.77 -15.17 -11.37
C THR A 95 0.20 -16.55 -11.04
N ASP A 96 -1.12 -16.70 -10.86
CA ASP A 96 -1.76 -18.00 -10.66
C ASP A 96 -1.78 -18.79 -11.98
N PRO A 97 -0.91 -19.81 -12.17
CA PRO A 97 -0.92 -20.58 -13.40
C PRO A 97 -2.16 -21.45 -13.40
N ALA A 98 -3.03 -21.27 -14.41
CA ALA A 98 -4.10 -22.21 -14.68
C ALA A 98 -3.56 -23.66 -14.60
N PRO A 99 -4.25 -24.60 -13.93
CA PRO A 99 -3.76 -25.95 -13.79
C PRO A 99 -3.50 -26.53 -15.19
N THR A 100 -2.23 -26.80 -15.49
CA THR A 100 -1.87 -27.55 -16.69
C THR A 100 -2.32 -28.98 -16.44
N THR A 101 -3.53 -29.29 -16.88
CA THR A 101 -4.01 -30.67 -17.01
C THR A 101 -3.15 -31.35 -18.08
N ALA A 102 -2.23 -32.22 -17.65
CA ALA A 102 -1.54 -33.19 -18.49
C ALA A 102 -2.10 -34.59 -18.22
#